data_AF-A0A959XQC9-F1
#
_entry.id   AF-A0A959XQC9-F1
#
_cell.length_a   1.000
_cell.length_b   1.000
_cell.length_c   1.000
_cell.angle_alpha   90.00
_cell.angle_beta   90.00
_cell.angle_gamma   90.00
#
_symmetry.space_group_name_H-M   'P 1'
#
loop_
_entity.id
_entity.type
_entity.pdbx_description
1 polymer ?
#
loop_
_entity_poly.entity_id
_entity_poly.type
_entity_poly.pdbx_seq_one_letter_code
_entity_poly.pdbx_strand_id
1 'polypeptide(L)'
;MEEERDSGGRKLVETGDRMAHVVIVYLVAVLLTLPLYLIIYPFVPELVLPIGDGIRAEHFVTFACVLIAFIVLVRRFRTAVYLTLMAGLVVVTFTSLAGRYSFADLYRDYAELLGSLRDTSPNAPLAARKLAPFNDADKLKTILNGTDATVRREAVRMATANFTDVKVGSDEFTMVQAFSIFKEINSRWRYVSDVKGGEYFAPPAESLDLMAGDCDDHALLMAACIRSIGGHVRLVRTEGHVYPELLIGTEAQLERAGYLIRKQLFTKEVGDAPLYHHTDADGRHWINLDYTRNYPGGELMNERIIGILDV
;
A
#
# COMPACT_ATOMS: atom_id res chain seq x y z
N MET A 1 47.92 30.18 44.25
CA MET A 1 47.55 30.38 42.83
C MET A 1 47.55 29.08 42.01
N GLU A 2 48.12 27.96 42.48
CA GLU A 2 48.05 26.67 41.77
C GLU A 2 46.75 25.87 42.01
N GLU A 3 46.14 25.93 43.20
CA GLU A 3 44.88 25.20 43.49
C GLU A 3 43.65 25.72 42.72
N GLU A 4 43.58 27.01 42.40
CA GLU A 4 42.46 27.56 41.62
C GLU A 4 42.49 27.13 40.14
N ARG A 5 43.69 26.94 39.56
CA ARG A 5 43.84 26.49 38.17
C ARG A 5 43.46 25.01 37.99
N ASP A 6 43.76 24.16 38.98
CA ASP A 6 43.42 22.72 38.94
C ASP A 6 41.90 22.49 39.12
N SER A 7 41.24 23.31 39.96
CA SER A 7 39.78 23.25 40.14
C SER A 7 38.99 23.65 38.89
N GLY A 8 39.50 24.61 38.12
CA GLY A 8 38.91 25.07 36.86
C GLY A 8 39.03 24.02 35.75
N GLY A 9 40.20 23.37 35.66
CA GLY A 9 40.45 22.29 34.69
C GLY A 9 39.56 21.07 34.92
N ARG A 10 39.40 20.62 36.18
CA ARG A 10 38.51 19.50 36.53
C ARG A 10 37.03 19.79 36.22
N LYS A 11 36.55 21.00 36.54
CA LYS A 11 35.17 21.42 36.23
C LYS A 11 34.91 21.49 34.72
N LEU A 12 35.89 21.93 33.93
CA LEU A 12 35.79 21.98 32.47
C LEU A 12 35.69 20.57 31.86
N VAL A 13 36.50 19.61 32.34
CA VAL A 13 36.45 18.22 31.89
C VAL A 13 35.13 17.54 32.27
N GLU A 14 34.66 17.70 33.51
CA GLU A 14 33.36 17.14 33.94
C GLU A 14 32.17 17.71 33.15
N THR A 15 32.23 18.99 32.79
CA THR A 15 31.16 19.63 31.99
C THR A 15 31.20 19.15 30.55
N GLY A 16 32.39 19.02 29.96
CA GLY A 16 32.59 18.47 28.61
C GLY A 16 32.09 17.03 28.50
N ASP A 17 32.41 16.18 29.48
CA ASP A 17 31.93 14.80 29.52
C ASP A 17 30.40 14.76 29.61
N ARG A 18 29.77 15.53 30.50
CA ARG A 18 28.30 15.57 30.57
C ARG A 18 27.65 16.01 29.26
N MET A 19 28.22 17.01 28.58
CA MET A 19 27.71 17.48 27.28
C MET A 19 27.83 16.40 26.20
N ALA A 20 29.00 15.76 26.09
CA ALA A 20 29.22 14.68 25.12
C ALA A 20 28.25 13.52 25.35
N HIS A 21 28.01 13.15 26.61
CA HIS A 21 27.04 12.11 26.95
C HIS A 21 25.63 12.47 26.52
N VAL A 22 25.19 13.71 26.79
CA VAL A 22 23.87 14.20 26.37
C VAL A 22 23.73 14.16 24.85
N VAL A 23 24.73 14.67 24.12
CA VAL A 23 24.71 14.70 22.64
C VAL A 23 24.59 13.29 22.06
N ILE A 24 25.39 12.33 22.54
CA ILE A 24 25.33 10.94 22.05
C ILE A 24 23.96 10.33 22.30
N VAL A 25 23.38 10.52 23.48
CA VAL A 25 22.05 10.01 23.82
C VAL A 25 20.99 10.57 22.86
N TYR A 26 21.02 11.87 22.56
CA TYR A 26 20.08 12.48 21.62
C TYR A 26 20.27 11.96 20.19
N LEU A 27 21.51 11.86 19.71
CA LEU A 27 21.80 11.35 18.36
C LEU A 27 21.31 9.91 18.17
N VAL A 28 21.60 9.03 19.14
CA VAL A 28 21.16 7.64 19.11
C VAL A 28 19.63 7.56 19.17
N ALA A 29 18.98 8.36 20.03
CA ALA A 29 17.53 8.39 20.11
C ALA A 29 16.88 8.83 18.78
N VAL A 30 17.42 9.87 18.13
CA VAL A 30 16.93 10.31 16.81
C VAL A 30 17.10 9.22 15.76
N LEU A 31 18.25 8.55 15.73
CA LEU A 31 18.52 7.47 14.78
C LEU A 31 17.55 6.29 14.97
N LEU A 32 17.26 5.90 16.21
CA LEU A 32 16.30 4.83 16.52
C LEU A 32 14.83 5.24 16.30
N THR A 33 14.53 6.54 16.31
CA THR A 33 13.16 7.05 16.12
C THR A 33 12.66 6.78 14.71
N LEU A 34 13.52 6.88 13.68
CA LEU A 34 13.10 6.77 12.28
C LEU A 34 12.50 5.40 11.92
N PRO A 35 13.14 4.24 12.21
CA PRO A 35 12.54 2.94 11.93
C PRO A 35 11.20 2.74 12.63
N LEU A 36 11.11 3.08 13.91
CA LEU A 36 9.88 2.86 14.68
C LEU A 36 8.76 3.81 14.25
N TYR A 37 9.10 5.06 13.91
CA TYR A 37 8.16 6.01 13.33
C TYR A 37 7.57 5.47 12.04
N LEU A 38 8.40 4.95 11.11
CA LEU A 38 7.94 4.34 9.86
C LEU A 38 6.98 3.17 10.08
N ILE A 39 7.15 2.41 11.16
CA ILE A 39 6.26 1.31 11.53
C ILE A 39 4.95 1.82 12.14
N ILE A 40 5.00 2.84 13.01
CA ILE A 40 3.83 3.28 13.78
C ILE A 40 2.95 4.26 13.02
N TYR A 41 3.53 5.17 12.23
CA TYR A 41 2.76 6.27 11.62
C TYR A 41 1.53 5.84 10.79
N PRO A 42 1.48 4.68 10.10
CA PRO A 42 0.28 4.28 9.35
C PRO A 42 -0.90 3.92 10.27
N PHE A 43 -0.63 3.57 11.52
CA PHE A 43 -1.66 3.19 12.51
C PHE A 43 -2.20 4.40 13.28
N VAL A 44 -1.59 5.57 13.12
CA VAL A 44 -2.01 6.77 13.85
C VAL A 44 -3.15 7.45 13.07
N PRO A 45 -4.31 7.69 13.72
CA PRO A 45 -5.42 8.36 13.07
C PRO A 45 -5.06 9.80 12.70
N GLU A 46 -5.56 10.27 11.56
CA GLU A 46 -5.38 11.65 11.11
C GLU A 46 -5.96 12.62 12.14
N LEU A 47 -5.13 13.53 12.64
CA LEU A 47 -5.51 14.52 13.65
C LEU A 47 -5.51 15.90 12.98
N VAL A 48 -6.63 16.22 12.32
CA VAL A 48 -6.81 17.51 11.66
C VAL A 48 -7.25 18.53 12.71
N LEU A 49 -6.34 19.44 13.09
CA LEU A 49 -6.71 20.56 13.95
C LEU A 49 -7.52 21.58 13.13
N PRO A 50 -8.66 22.10 13.64
CA PRO A 50 -9.52 23.04 12.93
C PRO A 50 -8.94 24.46 12.97
N ILE A 51 -7.73 24.64 12.44
CA ILE A 51 -7.03 25.93 12.34
C ILE A 51 -6.47 26.03 10.91
N GLY A 52 -7.06 26.91 10.08
CA GLY A 52 -6.66 27.10 8.67
C GLY A 52 -6.97 25.89 7.79
N ASP A 53 -6.13 25.61 6.78
CA ASP A 53 -6.25 24.49 5.82
C ASP A 53 -6.05 23.08 6.43
N GLY A 54 -6.19 22.93 7.74
CA GLY A 54 -6.06 21.64 8.43
C GLY A 54 -4.60 21.18 8.51
N ILE A 55 -3.85 21.72 9.48
CA ILE A 55 -2.49 21.24 9.75
C ILE A 55 -2.59 19.79 10.25
N ARG A 56 -1.98 18.87 9.48
CA ARG A 56 -1.79 17.46 9.83
C ARG A 56 -0.82 17.32 10.99
N ALA A 57 -1.34 17.46 12.20
CA ALA A 57 -0.53 17.44 13.42
C ALA A 57 -0.08 16.03 13.82
N GLU A 58 -0.72 14.99 13.26
CA GLU A 58 -0.48 13.59 13.66
C GLU A 58 0.97 13.15 13.44
N HIS A 59 1.61 13.59 12.34
CA HIS A 59 3.01 13.23 12.05
C HIS A 59 3.97 13.82 13.07
N PHE A 60 3.80 15.11 13.40
CA PHE A 60 4.63 15.81 14.37
C PHE A 60 4.44 15.25 15.79
N VAL A 61 3.20 14.99 16.18
CA VAL A 61 2.87 14.44 17.50
C VAL A 61 3.43 13.02 17.63
N THR A 62 3.25 12.17 16.62
CA THR A 62 3.75 10.79 16.64
C THR A 62 5.26 10.75 16.71
N PHE A 63 5.94 11.52 15.85
CA PHE A 63 7.40 11.62 15.86
C PHE A 63 7.91 12.11 17.22
N ALA A 64 7.29 13.14 17.80
CA ALA A 64 7.67 13.66 19.10
C ALA A 64 7.47 12.63 20.23
N CYS A 65 6.35 11.91 20.25
CA CYS A 65 6.07 10.86 21.23
C CYS A 65 7.10 9.71 21.14
N VAL A 66 7.38 9.22 19.94
CA VAL A 66 8.37 8.16 19.71
C VAL A 66 9.77 8.62 20.11
N LEU A 67 10.14 9.85 19.73
CA LEU A 67 11.43 10.44 20.11
C LEU A 67 11.58 10.56 21.62
N ILE A 68 10.56 11.07 22.33
CA ILE A 68 10.58 11.17 23.80
C ILE A 68 10.71 9.79 24.43
N ALA A 69 9.97 8.79 23.93
CA ALA A 69 10.05 7.42 24.42
C ALA A 69 11.47 6.85 24.27
N PHE A 70 12.12 7.04 23.10
CA PHE A 70 13.51 6.62 22.90
C PHE A 70 14.50 7.40 23.75
N ILE A 71 14.33 8.71 23.93
CA ILE A 71 15.19 9.49 24.83
C ILE A 71 15.12 8.93 26.25
N VAL A 72 13.92 8.61 26.75
CA VAL A 72 13.73 8.00 28.07
C VAL A 72 14.38 6.61 28.12
N LEU A 73 14.17 5.78 27.10
CA LEU A 73 14.73 4.43 27.01
C LEU A 73 16.27 4.45 26.98
N VAL A 74 16.87 5.24 26.10
CA VAL A 74 18.33 5.37 25.96
C VAL A 74 18.94 5.93 27.25
N ARG A 75 18.28 6.89 27.91
CA ARG A 75 18.72 7.38 29.24
C ARG A 75 18.67 6.28 30.30
N ARG A 76 17.63 5.45 30.31
CA ARG A 76 17.45 4.35 31.27
C ARG A 76 18.49 3.24 31.09
N PHE A 77 18.87 2.96 29.85
CA PHE A 77 19.78 1.89 29.46
C PHE A 77 21.14 2.40 28.96
N ARG A 78 21.54 3.60 29.38
CA ARG A 78 22.74 4.29 28.88
C ARG A 78 23.99 3.40 28.79
N THR A 79 24.27 2.64 29.85
CA THR A 79 25.47 1.79 29.93
C THR A 79 25.44 0.70 28.86
N ALA A 80 24.29 0.06 28.65
CA ALA A 80 24.15 -0.97 27.62
C ALA A 80 24.30 -0.36 26.22
N VAL A 81 23.70 0.81 25.97
CA VAL A 81 23.81 1.50 24.68
C VAL A 81 25.27 1.84 24.36
N TYR A 82 26.02 2.39 25.32
CA TYR A 82 27.44 2.69 25.13
C TYR A 82 28.28 1.45 24.84
N LEU A 83 28.08 0.37 25.61
CA LEU A 83 28.79 -0.90 25.38
C LEU A 83 28.50 -1.44 23.99
N THR A 84 27.24 -1.40 23.55
CA THR A 84 26.83 -1.88 22.23
C THR A 84 27.44 -1.04 21.10
N LEU A 85 27.45 0.30 21.25
CA LEU A 85 28.06 1.20 20.26
C LEU A 85 29.57 1.01 20.17
N MET A 86 30.26 0.86 21.30
CA MET A 86 31.70 0.58 21.34
C MET A 86 32.01 -0.78 20.69
N ALA A 87 31.26 -1.82 21.05
CA ALA A 87 31.42 -3.14 20.45
C ALA A 87 31.18 -3.10 18.94
N GLY A 88 30.11 -2.44 18.48
CA GLY A 88 29.81 -2.25 17.06
C GLY A 88 30.92 -1.50 16.32
N LEU A 89 31.46 -0.43 16.91
CA LEU A 89 32.58 0.32 16.32
C LEU A 89 33.84 -0.54 16.19
N VAL A 90 34.16 -1.34 17.20
CA VAL A 90 35.30 -2.27 17.18
C VAL A 90 35.11 -3.32 16.09
N VAL A 91 33.92 -3.93 16.01
CA VAL A 91 33.60 -4.93 14.98
C VAL A 91 33.75 -4.32 13.60
N VAL A 92 33.13 -3.18 13.31
CA VAL A 92 33.22 -2.52 12.00
C VAL A 92 34.66 -2.14 11.66
N THR A 93 35.43 -1.66 12.64
CA THR A 93 36.85 -1.33 12.42
C THR A 93 37.66 -2.58 12.04
N PHE A 94 37.51 -3.67 12.77
CA PHE A 94 38.20 -4.92 12.46
C PHE A 94 37.77 -5.54 11.12
N THR A 95 36.48 -5.54 10.81
CA THR A 95 35.97 -6.07 9.54
C THR A 95 36.32 -5.18 8.35
N SER A 96 36.43 -3.87 8.57
CA SER A 96 36.84 -2.92 7.54
C SER A 96 38.31 -3.11 7.19
N LEU A 97 39.16 -3.34 8.19
CA LEU A 97 40.58 -3.67 7.97
C LEU A 97 40.75 -5.03 7.29
N ALA A 98 39.86 -5.99 7.58
CA ALA A 98 39.84 -7.30 6.92
C ALA A 98 39.24 -7.27 5.49
N GLY A 99 38.77 -6.11 5.01
CA GLY A 99 38.14 -5.95 3.69
C GLY A 99 36.79 -6.66 3.55
N ARG A 100 36.13 -7.02 4.67
CA ARG A 100 34.87 -7.79 4.65
C ARG A 100 33.63 -6.92 4.79
N TYR A 101 33.68 -5.90 5.66
CA TYR A 101 32.52 -5.06 5.95
C TYR A 101 32.97 -3.67 6.41
N SER A 102 32.54 -2.64 5.70
CA SER A 102 32.96 -1.25 5.89
C SER A 102 31.84 -0.38 6.44
N PHE A 103 32.17 0.86 6.82
CA PHE A 103 31.16 1.86 7.18
C PHE A 103 30.20 2.19 6.03
N ALA A 104 30.63 2.06 4.77
CA ALA A 104 29.78 2.29 3.62
C ALA A 104 28.69 1.20 3.48
N ASP A 105 29.04 -0.05 3.82
CA ASP A 105 28.10 -1.17 3.83
C ASP A 105 27.08 -1.01 4.96
N LEU A 106 27.54 -0.61 6.16
CA LEU A 106 26.65 -0.29 7.29
C LEU A 106 25.61 0.79 6.95
N TYR A 107 26.05 1.86 6.27
CA TYR A 107 25.13 2.91 5.83
C TYR A 107 24.13 2.41 4.79
N ARG A 108 24.59 1.59 3.83
CA ARG A 108 23.74 1.01 2.78
C ARG A 108 22.69 0.09 3.38
N ASP A 109 23.09 -0.83 4.25
CA ASP A 109 22.19 -1.77 4.93
C ASP A 109 21.13 -1.02 5.75
N TYR A 110 21.52 0.06 6.44
CA TYR A 110 20.57 0.90 7.18
C TYR A 110 19.60 1.64 6.25
N ALA A 111 20.07 2.15 5.11
CA ALA A 111 19.23 2.80 4.11
C ALA A 111 18.25 1.80 3.45
N GLU A 112 18.70 0.58 3.15
CA GLU A 112 17.86 -0.52 2.63
C GLU A 112 16.83 -0.97 3.67
N LEU A 113 17.19 -1.03 4.95
CA LEU A 113 16.24 -1.27 6.04
C LEU A 113 15.16 -0.18 6.08
N LEU A 114 15.54 1.10 6.03
CA LEU A 114 14.56 2.20 6.02
C LEU A 114 13.68 2.17 4.77
N GLY A 115 14.26 1.84 3.61
CA GLY A 115 13.54 1.66 2.35
C GLY A 115 12.51 0.54 2.45
N SER A 116 12.95 -0.67 2.83
CA SER A 116 12.06 -1.82 3.00
C SER A 116 10.97 -1.59 4.04
N LEU A 117 11.28 -0.93 5.16
CA LEU A 117 10.27 -0.55 6.15
C LEU A 117 9.27 0.45 5.58
N ARG A 118 9.74 1.45 4.83
CA ARG A 118 8.87 2.43 4.16
C ARG A 118 8.01 1.77 3.09
N ASP A 119 8.51 0.77 2.38
CA ASP A 119 7.79 0.11 1.29
C ASP A 119 6.84 -0.99 1.82
N THR A 120 7.14 -1.56 3.01
CA THR A 120 6.27 -2.53 3.70
C THR A 120 5.20 -1.84 4.58
N SER A 121 5.48 -0.64 5.09
CA SER A 121 4.58 0.16 5.92
C SER A 121 3.22 0.47 5.24
N PRO A 122 3.13 0.71 3.92
CA PRO A 122 1.88 0.79 3.18
C PRO A 122 1.06 -0.49 3.21
N ASN A 123 1.69 -1.66 3.36
CA ASN A 123 1.03 -2.97 3.44
C ASN A 123 0.43 -3.25 4.82
N ALA A 124 0.40 -2.26 5.73
CA ALA A 124 -0.51 -2.31 6.86
C ALA A 124 -1.91 -2.64 6.31
N PRO A 125 -2.57 -3.72 6.79
CA PRO A 125 -3.81 -4.19 6.20
C PRO A 125 -4.77 -3.02 6.09
N LEU A 126 -5.49 -2.91 4.96
CA LEU A 126 -6.46 -1.84 4.71
C LEU A 126 -7.41 -1.63 5.91
N ALA A 127 -7.61 -2.67 6.71
CA ALA A 127 -8.24 -2.70 8.03
C ALA A 127 -7.79 -1.61 9.03
N ALA A 128 -6.50 -1.24 9.03
CA ALA A 128 -5.93 -0.25 9.94
C ALA A 128 -6.16 1.19 9.47
N ARG A 129 -6.51 1.40 8.20
CA ARG A 129 -6.78 2.72 7.63
C ARG A 129 -8.28 3.01 7.78
N LYS A 130 -8.64 4.07 8.50
CA LYS A 130 -9.99 4.64 8.42
C LYS A 130 -10.17 5.23 7.02
N LEU A 131 -10.74 4.43 6.12
CA LEU A 131 -11.10 4.87 4.78
C LEU A 131 -12.08 6.04 4.89
N ALA A 132 -11.87 7.06 4.06
CA ALA A 132 -12.83 8.14 3.92
C ALA A 132 -14.13 7.59 3.29
N PRO A 133 -15.28 8.25 3.52
CA PRO A 133 -16.49 7.94 2.77
C PRO A 133 -16.20 7.97 1.28
N PHE A 134 -16.63 6.95 0.55
CA PHE A 134 -16.51 6.92 -0.90
C PHE A 134 -17.45 8.00 -1.46
N ASN A 135 -16.91 9.12 -1.97
CA ASN A 135 -17.76 10.19 -2.51
C ASN A 135 -18.65 9.64 -3.63
N ASP A 136 -19.91 10.07 -3.64
CA ASP A 136 -20.95 9.61 -4.57
C ASP A 136 -21.31 8.10 -4.46
N ALA A 137 -20.93 7.42 -3.36
CA ALA A 137 -21.25 6.02 -3.10
C ALA A 137 -22.72 5.66 -3.37
N ASP A 138 -23.67 6.49 -2.92
CA ASP A 138 -25.10 6.23 -3.10
C ASP A 138 -25.50 6.27 -4.58
N LYS A 139 -24.92 7.19 -5.37
CA LYS A 139 -25.15 7.27 -6.81
C LYS A 139 -24.60 6.04 -7.51
N LEU A 140 -23.35 5.66 -7.22
CA LEU A 140 -22.71 4.49 -7.81
C LEU A 140 -23.46 3.19 -7.47
N LYS A 141 -23.87 3.04 -6.21
CA LYS A 141 -24.71 1.90 -5.79
C LYS A 141 -26.05 1.90 -6.52
N THR A 142 -26.67 3.05 -6.72
CA THR A 142 -27.93 3.15 -7.46
C THR A 142 -27.75 2.72 -8.91
N ILE A 143 -26.69 3.18 -9.58
CA ILE A 143 -26.33 2.79 -10.95
C ILE A 143 -26.09 1.28 -11.03
N LEU A 144 -25.28 0.72 -10.12
CA LEU A 144 -24.94 -0.71 -10.09
C LEU A 144 -26.10 -1.62 -9.70
N ASN A 145 -27.04 -1.14 -8.88
CA ASN A 145 -28.25 -1.89 -8.52
C ASN A 145 -29.33 -1.83 -9.61
N GLY A 146 -29.18 -0.93 -10.59
CA GLY A 146 -29.99 -0.92 -11.80
C GLY A 146 -29.85 -2.24 -12.54
N THR A 147 -30.94 -3.02 -12.60
CA THR A 147 -30.93 -4.30 -13.34
C THR A 147 -31.13 -4.02 -14.82
N ASP A 148 -30.04 -4.04 -15.58
CA ASP A 148 -30.09 -3.94 -17.04
C ASP A 148 -29.92 -5.32 -17.68
N ALA A 149 -30.96 -5.79 -18.38
CA ALA A 149 -30.95 -7.07 -19.08
C ALA A 149 -29.89 -7.13 -20.20
N THR A 150 -29.55 -5.99 -20.82
CA THR A 150 -28.50 -5.85 -21.82
C THR A 150 -27.15 -6.13 -21.20
N VAL A 151 -26.84 -5.46 -20.08
CA VAL A 151 -25.56 -5.66 -19.35
C VAL A 151 -25.42 -7.11 -18.91
N ARG A 152 -26.48 -7.70 -18.34
CA ARG A 152 -26.48 -9.12 -17.97
C ARG A 152 -26.22 -10.03 -19.17
N ARG A 153 -26.91 -9.82 -20.29
CA ARG A 153 -26.75 -10.63 -21.50
C ARG A 153 -25.33 -10.55 -22.03
N GLU A 154 -24.76 -9.35 -22.11
CA GLU A 154 -23.40 -9.19 -22.61
C GLU A 154 -22.34 -9.69 -21.65
N ALA A 155 -22.56 -9.58 -20.35
CA ALA A 155 -21.70 -10.20 -19.35
C ALA A 155 -21.68 -11.73 -19.47
N VAL A 156 -22.84 -12.38 -19.70
CA VAL A 156 -22.88 -13.84 -20.00
C VAL A 156 -22.06 -14.14 -21.25
N ARG A 157 -22.30 -13.39 -22.34
CA ARG A 157 -21.58 -13.58 -23.60
C ARG A 157 -20.07 -13.48 -23.40
N MET A 158 -19.61 -12.42 -22.75
CA MET A 158 -18.19 -12.18 -22.46
C MET A 158 -17.62 -13.24 -21.52
N ALA A 159 -18.34 -13.64 -20.48
CA ALA A 159 -17.91 -14.71 -19.56
C ALA A 159 -17.61 -16.03 -20.30
N THR A 160 -18.35 -16.32 -21.37
CA THR A 160 -18.18 -17.53 -22.18
C THR A 160 -17.29 -17.36 -23.41
N ALA A 161 -16.70 -16.18 -23.64
CA ALA A 161 -15.93 -15.89 -24.84
C ALA A 161 -14.50 -16.45 -24.78
N ASN A 162 -13.88 -16.43 -23.60
CA ASN A 162 -12.52 -16.90 -23.37
C ASN A 162 -12.47 -18.01 -22.32
N PHE A 163 -11.39 -18.80 -22.34
CA PHE A 163 -11.01 -19.76 -21.30
C PHE A 163 -11.96 -20.93 -21.06
N THR A 164 -12.86 -21.23 -21.99
CA THR A 164 -13.84 -22.32 -21.87
C THR A 164 -13.24 -23.72 -21.80
N ASP A 165 -12.05 -23.91 -22.36
CA ASP A 165 -11.37 -25.21 -22.41
C ASP A 165 -10.54 -25.51 -21.14
N VAL A 166 -10.44 -24.55 -20.23
CA VAL A 166 -9.64 -24.67 -19.01
C VAL A 166 -10.43 -25.45 -17.96
N LYS A 167 -9.87 -26.57 -17.50
CA LYS A 167 -10.48 -27.39 -16.45
C LYS A 167 -10.23 -26.76 -15.08
N VAL A 168 -11.29 -26.22 -14.49
CA VAL A 168 -11.26 -25.53 -13.20
C VAL A 168 -12.29 -26.13 -12.24
N GLY A 169 -12.05 -25.94 -10.94
CA GLY A 169 -12.99 -26.33 -9.88
C GLY A 169 -14.29 -25.53 -9.95
N SER A 170 -15.35 -26.02 -9.30
CA SER A 170 -16.64 -25.32 -9.24
C SER A 170 -16.54 -23.96 -8.54
N ASP A 171 -15.62 -23.85 -7.58
CA ASP A 171 -15.29 -22.65 -6.82
C ASP A 171 -14.42 -21.65 -7.60
N GLU A 172 -13.76 -22.10 -8.68
CA GLU A 172 -12.92 -21.28 -9.56
C GLU A 172 -13.69 -20.77 -10.79
N PHE A 173 -14.88 -21.32 -11.06
CA PHE A 173 -15.63 -21.10 -12.29
C PHE A 173 -16.01 -19.62 -12.50
N THR A 174 -16.63 -19.01 -11.49
CA THR A 174 -17.02 -17.59 -11.54
C THR A 174 -15.81 -16.66 -11.68
N MET A 175 -14.68 -17.02 -11.04
CA MET A 175 -13.43 -16.26 -11.15
C MET A 175 -12.89 -16.29 -12.59
N VAL A 176 -12.85 -17.46 -13.22
CA VAL A 176 -12.36 -17.60 -14.61
C VAL A 176 -13.29 -16.88 -15.59
N GLN A 177 -14.60 -16.92 -15.35
CA GLN A 177 -15.58 -16.15 -16.11
C GLN A 177 -15.40 -14.63 -15.93
N ALA A 178 -15.12 -14.17 -14.72
CA ALA A 178 -14.80 -12.76 -14.46
C ALA A 178 -13.51 -12.34 -15.19
N PHE A 179 -12.49 -13.20 -15.24
CA PHE A 179 -11.29 -12.95 -16.02
C PHE A 179 -11.53 -12.93 -17.54
N SER A 180 -12.46 -13.75 -18.03
CA SER A 180 -12.92 -13.72 -19.41
C SER A 180 -13.61 -12.39 -19.75
N ILE A 181 -14.49 -11.90 -18.86
CA ILE A 181 -15.11 -10.56 -18.96
C ILE A 181 -14.04 -9.47 -18.97
N PHE A 182 -13.09 -9.52 -18.05
CA PHE A 182 -11.99 -8.56 -17.97
C PHE A 182 -11.23 -8.47 -19.29
N LYS A 183 -10.88 -9.62 -19.89
CA LYS A 183 -10.18 -9.68 -21.17
C LYS A 183 -11.01 -9.06 -22.31
N GLU A 184 -12.31 -9.35 -22.35
CA GLU A 184 -13.23 -8.83 -23.36
C GLU A 184 -13.42 -7.32 -23.28
N ILE A 185 -13.44 -6.75 -22.08
CA ILE A 185 -13.57 -5.31 -21.87
C ILE A 185 -12.22 -4.63 -22.14
N ASN A 186 -11.14 -5.04 -21.47
CA ASN A 186 -9.84 -4.37 -21.59
C ASN A 186 -9.24 -4.42 -22.99
N SER A 187 -9.49 -5.48 -23.77
CA SER A 187 -8.99 -5.56 -25.15
C SER A 187 -9.64 -4.55 -26.11
N ARG A 188 -10.79 -3.97 -25.73
CA ARG A 188 -11.55 -3.02 -26.55
C ARG A 188 -11.68 -1.64 -25.91
N TRP A 189 -11.41 -1.53 -24.62
CA TRP A 189 -11.60 -0.31 -23.85
C TRP A 189 -10.77 0.85 -24.39
N ARG A 190 -11.39 2.02 -24.52
CA ARG A 190 -10.73 3.27 -24.92
C ARG A 190 -10.95 4.33 -23.86
N TYR A 191 -9.85 4.76 -23.25
CA TYR A 191 -9.91 5.80 -22.24
C TYR A 191 -10.27 7.15 -22.86
N VAL A 192 -11.31 7.79 -22.33
CA VAL A 192 -11.75 9.14 -22.70
C VAL A 192 -12.02 9.89 -21.41
N SER A 193 -11.29 10.98 -21.16
CA SER A 193 -11.48 11.78 -19.96
C SER A 193 -12.76 12.59 -20.01
N ASP A 194 -13.35 12.75 -18.83
CA ASP A 194 -14.44 13.69 -18.61
C ASP A 194 -14.08 15.15 -18.91
N VAL A 195 -15.13 15.96 -19.12
CA VAL A 195 -14.96 17.40 -19.33
C VAL A 195 -14.40 18.03 -18.05
N LYS A 196 -13.32 18.81 -18.19
CA LYS A 196 -12.66 19.47 -17.06
C LYS A 196 -13.66 20.22 -16.17
N GLY A 197 -13.73 19.81 -14.90
CA GLY A 197 -14.57 20.46 -13.88
C GLY A 197 -15.96 19.87 -13.72
N GLY A 198 -16.29 18.79 -14.44
CA GLY A 198 -17.46 17.95 -14.18
C GLY A 198 -17.02 16.50 -13.93
N GLU A 199 -17.89 15.75 -13.28
CA GLU A 199 -17.80 14.30 -13.10
C GLU A 199 -19.14 13.71 -13.59
N TYR A 200 -19.06 12.79 -14.54
CA TYR A 200 -20.19 12.10 -15.15
C TYR A 200 -19.99 10.59 -15.03
N PHE A 201 -20.80 9.96 -14.17
CA PHE A 201 -20.83 8.52 -14.05
C PHE A 201 -21.73 7.89 -15.13
N ALA A 202 -21.13 7.33 -16.18
CA ALA A 202 -21.89 6.67 -17.23
C ALA A 202 -22.58 5.40 -16.71
N PRO A 203 -23.86 5.15 -17.05
CA PRO A 203 -24.48 3.87 -16.80
C PRO A 203 -23.71 2.74 -17.50
N PRO A 204 -23.59 1.54 -16.90
CA PRO A 204 -22.84 0.43 -17.51
C PRO A 204 -23.29 0.09 -18.93
N ALA A 205 -24.56 0.26 -19.29
CA ALA A 205 -25.05 0.04 -20.64
C ALA A 205 -24.43 1.02 -21.66
N GLU A 206 -24.23 2.28 -21.29
CA GLU A 206 -23.60 3.29 -22.13
C GLU A 206 -22.13 2.94 -22.39
N SER A 207 -21.37 2.68 -21.32
CA SER A 207 -19.96 2.27 -21.42
C SER A 207 -19.78 0.94 -22.17
N LEU A 208 -20.75 0.03 -22.06
CA LEU A 208 -20.78 -1.25 -22.78
C LEU A 208 -20.96 -1.05 -24.29
N ASP A 209 -21.85 -0.13 -24.69
CA ASP A 209 -22.10 0.17 -26.10
C ASP A 209 -20.92 0.91 -26.73
N LEU A 210 -20.29 1.82 -25.99
CA LEU A 210 -19.16 2.64 -26.47
C LEU A 210 -17.82 1.91 -26.37
N MET A 211 -17.67 0.98 -25.42
CA MET A 211 -16.38 0.43 -24.97
C MET A 211 -15.37 1.54 -24.69
N ALA A 212 -15.84 2.63 -24.09
CA ALA A 212 -15.06 3.82 -23.81
C ALA A 212 -15.65 4.58 -22.61
N GLY A 213 -14.80 5.38 -21.97
CA GLY A 213 -15.09 6.14 -20.76
C GLY A 213 -13.80 6.43 -20.01
N ASP A 214 -13.91 7.03 -18.84
CA ASP A 214 -12.77 7.24 -17.96
C ASP A 214 -12.61 6.10 -16.94
N CYS A 215 -12.06 6.39 -15.75
CA CYS A 215 -11.66 5.36 -14.80
C CYS A 215 -12.84 4.75 -14.03
N ASP A 216 -13.78 5.58 -13.63
CA ASP A 216 -15.00 5.20 -12.91
C ASP A 216 -16.00 4.55 -13.84
N ASP A 217 -16.13 5.02 -15.09
CA ASP A 217 -16.93 4.34 -16.12
C ASP A 217 -16.48 2.89 -16.36
N HIS A 218 -15.16 2.69 -16.49
CA HIS A 218 -14.59 1.35 -16.62
C HIS A 218 -14.89 0.50 -15.40
N ALA A 219 -14.64 1.06 -14.21
CA ALA A 219 -14.82 0.36 -12.95
C ALA A 219 -16.30 -0.04 -12.73
N LEU A 220 -17.24 0.84 -13.08
CA LEU A 220 -18.69 0.58 -13.04
C LEU A 220 -19.11 -0.49 -14.03
N LEU A 221 -18.65 -0.41 -15.28
CA LEU A 221 -18.95 -1.42 -16.29
C LEU A 221 -18.45 -2.81 -15.86
N MET A 222 -17.19 -2.89 -15.43
CA MET A 222 -16.56 -4.13 -14.98
C MET A 222 -17.32 -4.71 -13.77
N ALA A 223 -17.62 -3.88 -12.78
CA ALA A 223 -18.34 -4.29 -11.58
C ALA A 223 -19.75 -4.78 -11.91
N ALA A 224 -20.49 -4.06 -12.75
CA ALA A 224 -21.83 -4.46 -13.19
C ALA A 224 -21.82 -5.81 -13.91
N CYS A 225 -20.88 -6.02 -14.84
CA CYS A 225 -20.76 -7.27 -15.58
C CYS A 225 -20.44 -8.46 -14.65
N ILE A 226 -19.45 -8.31 -13.77
CA ILE A 226 -19.03 -9.36 -12.83
C ILE A 226 -20.15 -9.70 -11.84
N ARG A 227 -20.81 -8.69 -11.26
CA ARG A 227 -21.96 -8.92 -10.35
C ARG A 227 -23.09 -9.66 -11.05
N SER A 228 -23.35 -9.35 -12.32
CA SER A 228 -24.43 -9.97 -13.07
C SER A 228 -24.24 -11.49 -13.25
N ILE A 229 -22.99 -11.99 -13.22
CA ILE A 229 -22.68 -13.43 -13.29
C ILE A 229 -22.48 -14.07 -11.90
N GLY A 230 -22.73 -13.32 -10.82
CA GLY A 230 -22.59 -13.78 -9.44
C GLY A 230 -21.19 -13.64 -8.85
N GLY A 231 -20.30 -12.86 -9.48
CA GLY A 231 -19.00 -12.52 -8.92
C GLY A 231 -19.09 -11.43 -7.87
N HIS A 232 -18.20 -11.49 -6.87
CA HIS A 232 -18.09 -10.47 -5.82
C HIS A 232 -17.02 -9.45 -6.21
N VAL A 233 -17.40 -8.19 -6.33
CA VAL A 233 -16.53 -7.10 -6.76
C VAL A 233 -16.67 -5.92 -5.80
N ARG A 234 -15.63 -5.10 -5.70
CA ARG A 234 -15.67 -3.82 -5.00
C ARG A 234 -15.03 -2.74 -5.86
N LEU A 235 -15.41 -1.49 -5.65
CA LEU A 235 -14.73 -0.35 -6.24
C LEU A 235 -13.73 0.20 -5.22
N VAL A 236 -12.51 0.44 -5.66
CA VAL A 236 -11.45 1.03 -4.85
C VAL A 236 -11.09 2.38 -5.42
N ARG A 237 -11.09 3.39 -4.55
CA ARG A 237 -10.74 4.77 -4.90
C ARG A 237 -9.41 5.14 -4.27
N THR A 238 -8.56 5.76 -5.06
CA THR A 238 -7.29 6.39 -4.66
C THR A 238 -7.41 7.91 -4.80
N GLU A 239 -6.33 8.65 -4.51
CA GLU A 239 -6.33 10.12 -4.63
C GLU A 239 -6.66 10.64 -6.03
N GLY A 240 -6.48 9.85 -7.09
CA GLY A 240 -6.74 10.30 -8.46
C GLY A 240 -7.18 9.20 -9.43
N HIS A 241 -7.67 8.07 -8.92
CA HIS A 241 -8.07 6.92 -9.75
C HIS A 241 -9.11 6.06 -9.05
N VAL A 242 -10.03 5.47 -9.81
CA VAL A 242 -10.99 4.46 -9.35
C VAL A 242 -10.81 3.20 -10.17
N TYR A 243 -10.80 2.04 -9.52
CA TYR A 243 -10.66 0.75 -10.20
C TYR A 243 -11.48 -0.36 -9.51
N PRO A 244 -11.86 -1.40 -10.24
CA PRO A 244 -12.59 -2.55 -9.70
C PRO A 244 -11.62 -3.62 -9.16
N GLU A 245 -12.03 -4.30 -8.10
CA GLU A 245 -11.33 -5.49 -7.58
C GLU A 245 -12.26 -6.68 -7.41
N LEU A 246 -11.79 -7.86 -7.81
CA LEU A 246 -12.50 -9.13 -7.68
C LEU A 246 -12.08 -9.85 -6.39
N LEU A 247 -13.06 -10.30 -5.61
CA LEU A 247 -12.82 -11.18 -4.47
C LEU A 247 -12.38 -12.56 -4.95
N ILE A 248 -11.23 -13.01 -4.47
CA ILE A 248 -10.69 -14.36 -4.72
C ILE A 248 -10.98 -15.29 -3.54
N GLY A 249 -10.92 -14.77 -2.31
CA GLY A 249 -11.20 -15.53 -1.10
C GLY A 249 -9.94 -15.78 -0.27
N THR A 250 -9.55 -17.03 -0.09
CA THR A 250 -8.45 -17.45 0.80
C THR A 250 -7.07 -17.41 0.11
N GLU A 251 -5.98 -17.49 0.89
CA GLU A 251 -4.60 -17.56 0.38
C GLU A 251 -4.42 -18.71 -0.63
N ALA A 252 -4.99 -19.90 -0.35
CA ALA A 252 -4.92 -21.04 -1.26
C ALA A 252 -5.61 -20.76 -2.60
N GLN A 253 -6.74 -20.04 -2.59
CA GLN A 253 -7.44 -19.61 -3.79
C GLN A 253 -6.65 -18.52 -4.53
N LEU A 254 -5.94 -17.64 -3.81
CA LEU A 254 -5.06 -16.63 -4.40
C LEU A 254 -3.87 -17.27 -5.12
N GLU A 255 -3.16 -18.21 -4.49
CA GLU A 255 -2.07 -18.96 -5.13
C GLU A 255 -2.55 -19.64 -6.42
N ARG A 256 -3.74 -20.24 -6.34
CA ARG A 256 -4.38 -20.92 -7.46
C ARG A 256 -4.78 -19.94 -8.58
N ALA A 257 -5.36 -18.80 -8.24
CA ALA A 257 -5.65 -17.72 -9.18
C ALA A 257 -4.37 -17.23 -9.88
N GLY A 258 -3.30 -17.03 -9.11
CA GLY A 258 -1.99 -16.63 -9.64
C GLY A 258 -1.40 -17.65 -10.61
N TYR A 259 -1.53 -18.94 -10.32
CA TYR A 259 -1.16 -20.01 -11.24
C TYR A 259 -1.98 -19.95 -12.54
N LEU A 260 -3.30 -19.85 -12.44
CA LEU A 260 -4.20 -19.80 -13.61
C LEU A 260 -3.87 -18.59 -14.49
N ILE A 261 -3.78 -17.39 -13.90
CA ILE A 261 -3.45 -16.15 -14.61
C ILE A 261 -2.13 -16.30 -15.37
N ARG A 262 -1.07 -16.77 -14.71
CA ARG A 262 0.28 -16.85 -15.30
C ARG A 262 0.47 -17.99 -16.29
N LYS A 263 -0.13 -19.15 -16.04
CA LYS A 263 0.21 -20.39 -16.75
C LYS A 263 -0.86 -20.84 -17.73
N GLN A 264 -2.08 -20.32 -17.65
CA GLN A 264 -3.19 -20.80 -18.47
C GLN A 264 -3.97 -19.67 -19.16
N LEU A 265 -4.28 -18.58 -18.46
CA LEU A 265 -5.24 -17.58 -18.94
C LEU A 265 -4.58 -16.39 -19.65
N PHE A 266 -3.53 -15.81 -19.06
CA PHE A 266 -2.86 -14.59 -19.56
C PHE A 266 -1.35 -14.80 -19.77
N THR A 267 -1.00 -15.98 -20.30
CA THR A 267 0.39 -16.43 -20.45
C THR A 267 1.27 -15.48 -21.26
N LYS A 268 0.70 -14.78 -22.24
CA LYS A 268 1.43 -13.83 -23.09
C LYS A 268 1.50 -12.44 -22.48
N GLU A 269 0.46 -12.06 -21.75
CA GLU A 269 0.26 -10.72 -21.23
C GLU A 269 1.01 -10.49 -19.91
N VAL A 270 1.13 -11.52 -19.05
CA VAL A 270 1.74 -11.39 -17.72
C VAL A 270 3.27 -11.47 -17.76
N GLY A 271 3.82 -12.44 -18.53
CA GLY A 271 5.25 -12.74 -18.50
C GLY A 271 5.77 -12.99 -17.08
N ASP A 272 6.86 -12.30 -16.72
CA ASP A 272 7.51 -12.37 -15.41
C ASP A 272 7.04 -11.27 -14.42
N ALA A 273 6.03 -10.47 -14.79
CA ALA A 273 5.58 -9.36 -13.95
C ALA A 273 4.97 -9.85 -12.63
N PRO A 274 5.16 -9.17 -11.49
CA PRO A 274 4.49 -9.53 -10.23
C PRO A 274 2.97 -9.42 -10.34
N LEU A 275 2.25 -10.21 -9.53
CA LEU A 275 0.80 -10.14 -9.40
C LEU A 275 0.47 -9.45 -8.08
N TYR A 276 -0.26 -8.35 -8.17
CA TYR A 276 -0.66 -7.54 -7.02
C TYR A 276 -2.05 -7.94 -6.57
N HIS A 277 -2.24 -7.93 -5.25
CA HIS A 277 -3.51 -8.23 -4.60
C HIS A 277 -3.62 -7.42 -3.31
N HIS A 278 -4.84 -7.25 -2.82
CA HIS A 278 -5.12 -6.67 -1.51
C HIS A 278 -5.72 -7.69 -0.57
N THR A 279 -5.30 -7.62 0.69
CA THR A 279 -5.90 -8.39 1.77
C THR A 279 -6.78 -7.47 2.62
N ASP A 280 -8.05 -7.82 2.78
CA ASP A 280 -8.99 -7.08 3.62
C ASP A 280 -8.84 -7.41 5.11
N ALA A 281 -9.64 -6.75 5.96
CA ALA A 281 -9.63 -6.96 7.40
C ALA A 281 -10.04 -8.37 7.84
N ASP A 282 -10.81 -9.06 7.00
CA ASP A 282 -11.29 -10.42 7.23
C ASP A 282 -10.28 -11.47 6.72
N GLY A 283 -9.12 -11.03 6.21
CA GLY A 283 -8.09 -11.90 5.64
C GLY A 283 -8.44 -12.44 4.25
N ARG A 284 -9.40 -11.83 3.54
CA ARG A 284 -9.75 -12.22 2.18
C ARG A 284 -8.93 -11.44 1.16
N HIS A 285 -8.58 -12.11 0.07
CA HIS A 285 -7.74 -11.57 -0.98
C HIS A 285 -8.56 -11.09 -2.17
N TRP A 286 -8.16 -9.95 -2.72
CA TRP A 286 -8.80 -9.22 -3.80
C TRP A 286 -7.79 -8.93 -4.91
N ILE A 287 -8.17 -9.18 -6.16
CA ILE A 287 -7.31 -8.95 -7.34
C ILE A 287 -7.77 -7.72 -8.10
N ASN A 288 -6.81 -6.86 -8.45
CA ASN A 288 -7.02 -5.67 -9.28
C ASN A 288 -7.46 -6.02 -10.71
N LEU A 289 -8.52 -5.36 -11.20
CA LEU A 289 -9.06 -5.48 -12.55
C LEU A 289 -9.06 -4.14 -13.33
N ASP A 290 -8.10 -3.26 -13.03
CA ASP A 290 -7.91 -1.97 -13.71
C ASP A 290 -7.62 -2.11 -15.23
N TYR A 291 -8.04 -1.12 -16.03
CA TYR A 291 -7.81 -1.07 -17.49
C TYR A 291 -6.35 -0.79 -17.86
N THR A 292 -5.54 -0.34 -16.92
CA THR A 292 -4.13 0.05 -17.12
C THR A 292 -3.21 -1.11 -17.47
N ARG A 293 -3.67 -2.36 -17.28
CA ARG A 293 -2.96 -3.60 -17.60
C ARG A 293 -3.84 -4.56 -18.39
N ASN A 294 -3.24 -5.38 -19.24
CA ASN A 294 -3.95 -6.37 -20.07
C ASN A 294 -4.11 -7.73 -19.37
N TYR A 295 -3.85 -7.80 -18.06
CA TYR A 295 -3.99 -9.01 -17.24
C TYR A 295 -4.50 -8.64 -15.82
N PRO A 296 -5.26 -9.52 -15.15
CA PRO A 296 -5.69 -9.33 -13.77
C PRO A 296 -4.51 -9.32 -12.80
N GLY A 297 -4.58 -8.50 -11.76
CA GLY A 297 -3.53 -8.39 -10.74
C GLY A 297 -2.36 -7.52 -11.18
N GLY A 298 -2.61 -6.55 -12.06
CA GLY A 298 -1.64 -5.55 -12.47
C GLY A 298 -1.26 -4.56 -11.36
N GLU A 299 -0.11 -3.90 -11.54
CA GLU A 299 0.34 -2.77 -10.71
C GLU A 299 -0.73 -1.68 -10.58
N LEU A 300 -0.74 -1.00 -9.43
CA LEU A 300 -1.65 0.13 -9.17
C LEU A 300 -1.04 1.43 -9.69
N MET A 301 -1.88 2.31 -10.24
CA MET A 301 -1.46 3.68 -10.59
C MET A 301 -1.10 4.53 -9.36
N ASN A 302 -1.75 4.29 -8.22
CA ASN A 302 -1.48 4.97 -6.96
C ASN A 302 -1.77 4.03 -5.77
N GLU A 303 -0.85 3.92 -4.82
CA GLU A 303 -0.96 3.01 -3.67
C GLU A 303 -1.84 3.57 -2.54
N ARG A 304 -2.09 4.88 -2.50
CA ARG A 304 -2.88 5.47 -1.41
C ARG A 304 -4.38 5.32 -1.69
N ILE A 305 -4.92 4.20 -1.22
CA ILE A 305 -6.37 3.96 -1.17
C ILE A 305 -7.00 4.90 -0.15
N ILE A 306 -8.03 5.63 -0.60
CA ILE A 306 -8.80 6.58 0.20
C ILE A 306 -10.20 6.07 0.53
N GLY A 307 -10.77 5.18 -0.29
CA GLY A 307 -12.13 4.66 -0.09
C GLY A 307 -12.34 3.31 -0.76
N ILE A 308 -13.19 2.48 -0.17
CA ILE A 308 -13.63 1.20 -0.73
C ILE A 308 -15.15 1.16 -0.69
N LEU A 309 -15.75 0.69 -1.79
CA LEU A 309 -17.18 0.53 -1.95
C LEU A 309 -17.48 -0.91 -2.34
N ASP A 310 -17.99 -1.69 -1.39
CA ASP A 310 -18.51 -3.03 -1.66
C ASP A 310 -19.86 -2.91 -2.37
N VAL A 311 -19.99 -3.63 -3.49
CA VAL A 311 -21.13 -3.56 -4.41
C VAL A 311 -21.71 -4.93 -4.70
#